data_AF-A0A0A9WHA2-F1
#
_entry.id   AF-A0A0A9WHA2-F1
#
_cell.length_a   1.000
_cell.length_b   1.000
_cell.length_c   1.000
_cell.angle_alpha   90.00
_cell.angle_beta   90.00
_cell.angle_gamma   90.00
#
_symmetry.space_group_name_H-M   'P 1'
#
loop_
_entity.id
_entity.type
_entity.pdbx_description
1 polymer ?
#
loop_
_entity_poly.entity_id
_entity_poly.type
_entity_poly.pdbx_seq_one_letter_code
_entity_poly.pdbx_strand_id
1 'polypeptide(L)'
;DELVVLHDVHKMESTFPLDTDVSNMQGARNCYYQIYTNFEKIQIPPSSSSTSQNLPPALNYTISNESRVELPRIDVPKFDGQLLNWPKFRDTFTSMIHKED
;
A
#
# COMPACT_ATOMS: atom_id res chain seq x y z
N ASP A 1 38.88 9.13 34.25
CA ASP A 1 38.59 9.62 32.89
C ASP A 1 38.23 8.52 31.91
N GLU A 2 37.24 7.68 32.25
CA GLU A 2 36.76 6.59 31.38
C GLU A 2 35.49 7.00 30.61
N LEU A 3 34.71 7.93 31.18
CA LEU A 3 33.49 8.49 30.59
C LEU A 3 33.75 9.43 29.39
N VAL A 4 34.91 10.08 29.34
CA VAL A 4 35.29 10.97 28.21
C VAL A 4 35.63 10.15 26.97
N VAL A 5 36.22 8.97 27.14
CA VAL A 5 36.59 8.07 26.03
C VAL A 5 35.35 7.46 25.39
N LEU A 6 34.33 7.10 26.16
CA LEU A 6 33.04 6.62 25.64
C LEU A 6 32.29 7.67 24.81
N HIS A 7 32.38 8.94 25.21
CA HIS A 7 31.76 10.05 24.48
C HIS A 7 32.43 10.28 23.11
N ASP A 8 33.76 10.09 23.00
CA ASP A 8 34.48 10.23 21.73
C ASP A 8 34.30 9.01 20.81
N VAL A 9 34.12 7.80 21.35
CA VAL A 9 33.83 6.60 20.54
C VAL A 9 32.46 6.69 19.88
N HIS A 10 31.43 7.19 20.57
CA HIS A 10 30.09 7.33 20.01
C HIS A 10 29.89 8.57 19.12
N LYS A 11 30.81 9.55 19.17
CA LYS A 11 30.75 10.73 18.30
C LYS A 11 31.03 10.40 16.84
N MET A 12 31.70 9.28 16.56
CA MET A 12 31.97 8.82 15.19
C MET A 12 30.75 8.20 14.49
N GLU A 13 29.74 7.73 15.23
CA GLU A 13 28.51 7.16 14.65
C GLU A 13 27.31 8.14 14.65
N SER A 14 27.45 9.33 15.25
CA SER A 14 26.31 10.24 15.45
C SER A 14 26.05 11.21 14.30
N THR A 15 26.62 11.01 13.11
CA THR A 15 26.36 11.94 11.99
C THR A 15 25.26 11.40 11.10
N PHE A 16 24.03 11.78 11.43
CA PHE A 16 22.91 11.70 10.50
C PHE A 16 23.02 12.85 9.48
N PRO A 17 22.75 12.62 8.19
CA PRO A 17 22.50 11.33 7.54
C PRO A 17 23.78 10.51 7.33
N LEU A 18 23.68 9.18 7.40
CA LEU A 18 24.81 8.29 7.07
C LEU A 18 25.15 8.40 5.58
N ASP A 19 26.38 8.09 5.20
CA ASP A 19 26.79 8.08 3.78
C ASP A 19 25.91 7.16 2.90
N THR A 20 25.39 6.08 3.50
CA THR A 20 24.40 5.20 2.87
C THR A 20 23.06 5.90 2.64
N ASP A 21 22.61 6.74 3.57
CA ASP A 21 21.35 7.49 3.44
C ASP A 21 21.47 8.52 2.32
N VAL A 22 22.60 9.21 2.23
CA VAL A 22 22.90 10.17 1.16
C VAL A 22 22.93 9.47 -0.20
N SER A 23 23.57 8.30 -0.27
CA SER A 23 23.63 7.50 -1.50
C SER A 23 22.24 7.02 -1.95
N ASN A 24 21.36 6.68 -1.00
CA ASN A 24 20.00 6.21 -1.27
C ASN A 24 19.02 7.36 -1.59
N MET A 25 19.38 8.61 -1.26
CA MET A 25 18.50 9.77 -1.40
C MET A 25 18.03 9.99 -2.84
N GLN A 26 18.89 9.76 -3.84
CA GLN A 26 18.52 9.93 -5.24
C GLN A 26 17.48 8.88 -5.69
N GLY A 27 17.62 7.64 -5.23
CA GLY A 27 16.66 6.57 -5.51
C GLY A 27 15.30 6.86 -4.87
N ALA A 28 15.30 7.29 -3.60
CA ALA A 28 14.09 7.69 -2.88
C ALA A 28 13.38 8.86 -3.58
N ARG A 29 14.15 9.88 -4.02
CA ARG A 29 13.64 11.03 -4.76
C ARG A 29 13.01 10.62 -6.09
N ASN A 30 13.66 9.76 -6.86
CA ASN A 30 13.14 9.27 -8.14
C ASN A 30 11.85 8.48 -7.95
N CYS A 31 11.80 7.60 -6.94
CA CYS A 31 10.62 6.82 -6.60
C CYS A 31 9.43 7.71 -6.23
N TYR A 32 9.66 8.71 -5.37
CA TYR A 32 8.63 9.68 -4.96
C TYR A 32 7.97 10.37 -6.16
N TYR A 33 8.77 10.97 -7.06
CA TYR A 33 8.21 11.68 -8.21
C TYR A 33 7.50 10.74 -9.19
N GLN A 34 8.03 9.53 -9.40
CA GLN A 34 7.39 8.55 -10.27
C GLN A 34 6.00 8.16 -9.76
N ILE A 35 5.89 7.87 -8.47
CA ILE A 35 4.60 7.55 -7.83
C ILE A 35 3.66 8.75 -7.92
N TYR A 36 4.13 9.95 -7.57
CA TYR A 36 3.33 11.17 -7.59
C TYR A 36 2.77 11.48 -8.99
N THR A 37 3.62 11.45 -10.03
CA THR A 37 3.20 11.68 -11.42
C THR A 37 2.20 10.63 -11.91
N ASN A 38 2.38 9.35 -11.55
CA ASN A 38 1.44 8.30 -11.93
C ASN A 38 0.09 8.46 -11.22
N PHE A 39 0.12 8.83 -9.94
CA PHE A 39 -1.08 9.14 -9.17
C PHE A 39 -1.87 10.30 -9.79
N GLU A 40 -1.19 11.40 -10.14
CA GLU A 40 -1.81 12.55 -10.80
C GLU A 40 -2.46 12.18 -12.13
N LYS A 41 -1.80 11.35 -12.95
CA LYS A 41 -2.35 10.86 -14.23
C LYS A 41 -3.63 10.05 -14.08
N ILE A 42 -3.78 9.32 -12.98
CA ILE A 42 -4.97 8.50 -12.69
C ILE A 42 -6.10 9.37 -12.14
N GLN A 43 -5.77 10.43 -11.39
CA GLN A 43 -6.75 11.32 -10.77
C GLN A 43 -7.35 12.36 -11.71
N ILE A 44 -6.71 12.68 -12.84
CA ILE A 44 -7.28 13.56 -13.86
C ILE A 44 -8.26 12.73 -14.71
N PRO A 45 -9.60 12.86 -14.54
CA PRO A 45 -10.53 12.29 -15.50
C PRO A 45 -10.25 12.90 -16.89
N PRO A 46 -10.41 12.15 -18.00
CA PRO A 46 -10.24 12.72 -19.33
C PRO A 46 -11.36 13.73 -19.62
N SER A 47 -11.19 14.98 -19.18
CA SER A 47 -12.05 16.08 -19.55
C SER A 47 -11.64 16.59 -20.95
N SER A 48 -12.38 16.09 -21.93
CA SER A 48 -12.91 16.89 -23.04
C SER A 48 -11.91 17.56 -23.99
N SER A 49 -11.31 16.78 -24.88
CA SER A 49 -11.07 17.25 -26.26
C SER A 49 -12.14 16.65 -27.16
N SER A 50 -13.08 17.51 -27.57
CA SER A 50 -14.11 17.21 -28.56
C SER A 50 -13.48 16.93 -29.92
N THR A 51 -13.39 15.65 -30.28
CA THR A 51 -13.23 15.20 -31.67
C THR A 51 -14.18 14.03 -31.88
N SER A 52 -15.32 14.29 -32.53
CA SER A 52 -16.09 13.23 -33.18
C SER A 52 -15.15 12.46 -34.10
N GLN A 53 -15.00 11.14 -33.93
CA GLN A 53 -14.97 10.11 -34.99
C GLN A 53 -15.06 8.69 -34.38
N ASN A 54 -16.06 7.94 -34.85
CA ASN A 54 -16.23 6.48 -34.90
C ASN A 54 -15.80 5.63 -33.69
N LEU A 55 -16.80 5.19 -32.91
CA LEU A 55 -16.73 3.98 -32.08
C LEU A 55 -16.48 2.73 -32.95
N PRO A 56 -15.47 1.89 -32.66
CA PRO A 56 -15.56 0.46 -32.93
C PRO A 56 -16.53 -0.19 -31.91
N PRO A 57 -17.22 -1.29 -32.29
CA PRO A 57 -18.22 -1.91 -31.42
C PRO A 57 -17.56 -2.48 -30.17
N ALA A 58 -18.26 -2.30 -29.04
CA ALA A 58 -17.89 -2.86 -27.75
C ALA A 58 -17.48 -4.32 -27.90
N LEU A 59 -16.24 -4.64 -27.48
CA LEU A 59 -15.84 -6.02 -27.26
C LEU A 59 -16.66 -6.54 -26.08
N ASN A 60 -17.81 -7.12 -26.39
CA ASN A 60 -18.50 -8.05 -25.52
C ASN A 60 -17.60 -9.29 -25.41
N TYR A 61 -16.66 -9.24 -24.48
CA TYR A 61 -15.93 -10.43 -24.06
C TYR A 61 -16.92 -11.30 -23.29
N THR A 62 -17.60 -12.19 -24.01
CA THR A 62 -18.34 -13.29 -23.39
C THR A 62 -17.30 -14.20 -22.76
N ILE A 63 -17.03 -13.99 -21.47
CA ILE A 63 -16.29 -14.96 -20.66
C ILE A 63 -17.07 -16.26 -20.78
N SER A 64 -16.49 -17.25 -21.43
CA SER A 64 -17.00 -18.61 -21.45
C SER A 64 -17.22 -19.05 -20.01
N ASN A 65 -18.44 -19.50 -19.69
CA ASN A 65 -18.75 -20.18 -18.44
C ASN A 65 -18.01 -21.53 -18.40
N GLU A 66 -16.70 -21.48 -18.21
CA GLU A 66 -16.01 -22.56 -17.52
C GLU A 66 -16.56 -22.59 -16.10
N SER A 67 -16.99 -23.77 -15.66
CA SER A 67 -17.64 -24.01 -14.38
C SER A 67 -16.73 -23.55 -13.24
N ARG A 68 -16.82 -22.26 -12.90
CA ARG A 68 -16.04 -21.62 -11.88
C ARG A 68 -16.58 -22.17 -10.57
N VAL A 69 -15.82 -23.06 -9.95
CA VAL A 69 -16.07 -23.45 -8.56
C VAL A 69 -15.88 -22.18 -7.75
N GLU A 70 -16.99 -21.48 -7.48
CA GLU A 70 -16.96 -20.29 -6.66
C GLU A 70 -16.76 -20.71 -5.21
N LEU A 71 -15.67 -20.25 -4.61
CA LEU A 71 -15.49 -20.39 -3.18
C LEU A 71 -16.63 -19.65 -2.47
N PRO A 72 -17.16 -20.19 -1.36
CA PRO A 72 -18.11 -19.46 -0.53
C PRO A 72 -17.54 -18.09 -0.19
N ARG A 73 -18.32 -17.04 -0.48
CA ARG A 73 -17.94 -15.68 -0.08
C ARG A 73 -18.05 -15.59 1.43
N ILE A 74 -16.94 -15.27 2.09
CA ILE A 74 -16.91 -15.01 3.53
C ILE A 74 -17.10 -13.51 3.78
N ASP A 75 -18.12 -13.18 4.55
CA ASP A 75 -18.36 -11.79 4.98
C ASP A 75 -17.50 -11.49 6.20
N VAL A 76 -16.43 -10.74 6.00
CA VAL A 76 -15.53 -10.32 7.08
C VAL A 76 -16.21 -9.22 7.90
N PRO A 77 -16.21 -9.31 9.24
CA PRO A 77 -16.82 -8.30 10.10
C PRO A 77 -16.10 -6.97 9.90
N LYS A 78 -16.85 -5.87 9.96
CA LYS A 78 -16.31 -4.51 9.92
C LYS A 78 -16.22 -3.96 11.34
N PHE A 79 -15.08 -3.39 11.69
CA PHE A 79 -14.94 -2.66 12.95
C PHE A 79 -15.51 -1.25 12.77
N ASP A 80 -16.35 -0.83 13.72
CA ASP A 80 -17.04 0.46 13.72
C ASP A 80 -16.22 1.61 14.32
N GLY A 81 -14.99 1.33 14.77
CA GLY A 81 -14.10 2.30 15.40
C GLY A 81 -14.40 2.56 16.88
N GLN A 82 -15.42 1.90 17.46
CA GLN A 82 -15.77 2.07 18.87
C GLN A 82 -14.94 1.13 19.75
N LEU A 83 -14.16 1.70 20.67
CA LEU A 83 -13.26 0.91 21.53
C LEU A 83 -14.00 -0.09 22.42
N LEU A 84 -15.24 0.22 22.84
CA LEU A 84 -16.07 -0.71 23.61
C LEU A 84 -16.41 -1.98 22.81
N ASN A 85 -16.51 -1.88 21.48
CA ASN A 85 -16.86 -3.00 20.59
C ASN A 85 -15.62 -3.77 20.09
N TRP A 86 -14.42 -3.29 20.42
CA TRP A 86 -13.16 -3.90 20.00
C TRP A 86 -12.99 -5.36 20.45
N PRO A 87 -13.24 -5.73 21.73
CA PRO A 87 -13.06 -7.12 22.16
C PRO A 87 -13.95 -8.08 21.38
N LYS A 88 -15.23 -7.73 21.20
CA LYS A 88 -16.20 -8.52 20.44
C LYS A 88 -15.80 -8.69 18.97
N PHE A 89 -15.35 -7.61 18.34
CA PHE A 89 -14.84 -7.64 16.97
C PHE A 89 -13.63 -8.57 16.84
N ARG A 90 -12.65 -8.40 17.73
CA ARG A 90 -11.42 -9.19 17.77
C ARG A 90 -11.72 -10.68 17.93
N ASP A 91 -12.58 -11.06 18.85
CA ASP A 91 -12.92 -12.47 19.12
C ASP A 91 -13.60 -13.10 17.89
N THR A 92 -14.53 -12.38 17.28
CA THR A 92 -15.24 -12.81 16.06
C THR A 92 -14.27 -13.01 14.90
N PHE A 93 -13.36 -12.05 14.69
CA PHE A 93 -12.36 -12.12 13.62
C PHE A 93 -11.34 -13.25 13.86
N THR A 94 -10.88 -13.41 15.11
CA THR A 94 -9.92 -14.47 15.48
C THR A 94 -10.52 -15.85 15.30
N SER A 95 -11.82 -16.02 15.55
CA SER A 95 -12.52 -17.29 15.32
C SER A 95 -12.66 -17.65 13.84
N MET A 96 -12.55 -16.69 12.91
CA MET A 96 -12.60 -16.97 11.47
C MET A 96 -11.26 -17.46 10.92
N ILE A 97 -10.16 -17.15 11.61
CA ILE A 97 -8.80 -17.53 11.19
C ILE A 97 -8.48 -18.90 11.80
N HIS A 98 -8.31 -19.92 10.96
CA HIS A 98 -7.75 -21.18 11.40
C HIS A 98 -6.29 -20.96 11.79
N LYS A 99 -5.92 -21.40 12.99
CA LYS A 99 -4.52 -21.46 13.40
C LYS A 99 -3.96 -22.75 12.81
N GLU A 100 -3.01 -22.66 11.89
CA GLU A 100 -2.21 -23.83 11.52
C GLU A 100 -1.36 -24.21 12.74
N ASP A 101 -1.56 -25.43 13.24
CA ASP A 101 -0.63 -26.13 14.12
C ASP A 101 0.36 -26.95 13.29
#